data_AF-A0ABD5S8Q9-F1
#
_entry.id   AF-A0ABD5S8Q9-F1
#
_cell.length_a   1.000
_cell.length_b   1.000
_cell.length_c   1.000
_cell.angle_alpha   90.00
_cell.angle_beta   90.00
_cell.angle_gamma   90.00
#
_symmetry.space_group_name_H-M   'P 1'
#
loop_
_entity.id
_entity.type
_entity.pdbx_description
1 polymer ?
#
loop_
_entity_poly.entity_id
_entity_poly.type
_entity_poly.pdbx_seq_one_letter_code
_entity_poly.pdbx_strand_id
1 'polypeptide(L)'
;MFALTTATFIVFLTVILPEEASRSTAYLGDNPTPDGSFIYSSSDLYDMAGAYGADGRRYYIRSRFTFDIIWPLAYGWFLWTGITYFQQGITNAHVKYAVLLPLLAVLLDLMENTSASVVMFLYPDRVPVLSHLVPIVTFGKWVVIGVSFTVLGLLILAQLWKRIS
;
A
#
# COMPACT_ATOMS: atom_id res chain seq x y z
N MET A 1 -4.42 21.24 -6.78
CA MET A 1 -3.80 20.18 -5.96
C MET A 1 -4.19 18.79 -6.46
N PHE A 2 -5.47 18.41 -6.51
CA PHE A 2 -5.90 17.06 -6.96
C PHE A 2 -5.37 16.66 -8.35
N ALA A 3 -5.41 17.55 -9.36
CA ALA A 3 -4.87 17.21 -10.68
C ALA A 3 -3.37 16.85 -10.68
N LEU A 4 -2.57 17.51 -9.85
CA LEU A 4 -1.13 17.25 -9.71
C LEU A 4 -0.88 15.88 -9.05
N THR A 5 -1.61 15.57 -7.98
CA THR A 5 -1.50 14.28 -7.29
C THR A 5 -2.00 13.13 -8.16
N THR A 6 -3.04 13.34 -8.97
CA THR A 6 -3.49 12.39 -9.99
C THR A 6 -2.40 12.14 -11.04
N ALA A 7 -1.79 13.19 -11.59
CA ALA A 7 -0.70 13.03 -12.55
C ALA A 7 0.49 12.26 -11.95
N THR A 8 0.85 12.59 -10.71
CA THR A 8 1.90 11.87 -9.96
C THR A 8 1.55 10.40 -9.78
N PHE A 9 0.32 10.10 -9.33
CA PHE A 9 -0.17 8.73 -9.16
C PHE A 9 -0.15 7.95 -10.48
N ILE A 10 -0.55 8.56 -11.60
CA ILE A 10 -0.48 7.96 -12.92
C ILE A 10 0.96 7.62 -13.31
N VAL A 11 1.92 8.53 -13.09
CA VAL A 11 3.35 8.26 -13.36
C VAL A 11 3.87 7.08 -12.54
N PHE A 12 3.46 6.97 -11.26
CA PHE A 12 3.79 5.80 -10.46
C PHE A 12 3.24 4.51 -11.06
N LEU A 13 1.97 4.49 -11.47
CA LEU A 13 1.33 3.31 -12.04
C LEU A 13 1.93 2.88 -13.39
N THR A 14 2.29 3.83 -14.25
CA THR A 14 2.66 3.53 -15.64
C THR A 14 4.16 3.42 -15.88
N VAL A 15 4.98 4.04 -15.02
CA VAL A 15 6.44 4.07 -15.21
C VAL A 15 7.14 3.43 -14.03
N ILE A 16 6.90 3.93 -12.82
CA ILE A 16 7.74 3.58 -11.66
C ILE A 16 7.46 2.16 -11.18
N LEU A 17 6.19 1.78 -10.97
CA LEU A 17 5.83 0.45 -10.49
C LEU A 17 6.23 -0.68 -11.45
N PRO A 18 6.01 -0.56 -12.78
CA PRO A 18 6.52 -1.57 -13.72
C PRO A 18 8.04 -1.75 -13.68
N GLU A 19 8.79 -0.65 -13.52
CA GLU A 19 10.24 -0.71 -13.43
C GLU A 19 10.70 -1.37 -12.12
N GLU A 20 10.09 -1.02 -10.99
CA GLU A 20 10.37 -1.65 -9.70
C GLU A 20 9.96 -3.13 -9.68
N ALA A 21 8.87 -3.51 -10.34
CA ALA A 21 8.48 -4.90 -10.50
C ALA A 21 9.55 -5.68 -11.28
N SER A 22 10.06 -5.12 -12.39
CA SER A 22 11.15 -5.73 -13.15
C SER A 22 12.44 -5.88 -12.33
N ARG A 23 12.81 -4.84 -11.57
CA ARG A 23 13.95 -4.90 -10.64
C ARG A 23 13.73 -5.94 -9.55
N SER A 24 12.51 -6.04 -9.02
CA SER A 24 12.15 -7.03 -8.00
C SER A 24 12.31 -8.45 -8.50
N THR A 25 11.82 -8.76 -9.71
CA THR A 25 11.98 -10.09 -10.33
C THR A 25 13.46 -10.47 -10.50
N ALA A 26 14.35 -9.52 -10.76
CA ALA A 26 15.78 -9.81 -10.89
C ALA A 26 16.43 -10.32 -9.58
N TYR A 27 15.88 -9.95 -8.41
CA TYR A 27 16.41 -10.36 -7.10
C TYR A 27 15.57 -11.42 -6.41
N LEU A 28 14.24 -11.37 -6.58
CA LEU A 28 13.29 -12.23 -5.90
C LEU A 28 12.76 -13.36 -6.80
N GLY A 29 13.03 -13.31 -8.11
CA GLY A 29 12.42 -14.21 -9.09
C GLY A 29 10.91 -14.01 -9.15
N ASP A 30 10.19 -15.10 -9.42
CA ASP A 30 8.71 -15.12 -9.43
C ASP A 30 8.11 -15.38 -8.02
N ASN A 31 8.93 -15.28 -6.97
CA ASN A 31 8.46 -15.52 -5.60
C ASN A 31 7.48 -14.41 -5.17
N PRO A 32 6.40 -14.76 -4.47
CA PRO A 32 5.43 -13.78 -3.99
C PRO A 32 6.07 -12.83 -2.98
N THR A 33 5.57 -11.61 -2.90
CA THR A 33 5.92 -10.63 -1.86
C THR A 33 4.80 -10.48 -0.85
N PRO A 34 5.12 -10.16 0.43
CA PRO A 34 4.11 -9.93 1.46
C PRO A 34 3.07 -8.89 1.01
N ASP A 35 3.52 -7.72 0.56
CA ASP A 35 2.67 -6.62 0.09
C ASP A 35 1.90 -6.94 -1.20
N GLY A 36 2.46 -7.79 -2.07
CA GLY A 36 1.83 -8.29 -3.28
C GLY A 36 0.81 -9.40 -3.02
N SER A 37 0.77 -9.92 -1.79
CA SER A 37 -0.13 -10.98 -1.36
C SER A 37 -1.32 -10.40 -0.59
N PHE A 38 -2.53 -10.88 -0.86
CA PHE A 38 -3.73 -10.38 -0.17
C PHE A 38 -4.01 -11.14 1.14
N ILE A 39 -3.88 -12.47 1.12
CA ILE A 39 -4.05 -13.35 2.29
C ILE A 39 -2.90 -14.35 2.28
N TYR A 40 -2.16 -14.39 3.38
CA TYR A 40 -1.07 -15.34 3.61
C TYR A 40 -0.89 -15.54 5.12
N SER A 41 -0.10 -16.52 5.49
CA SER A 41 0.16 -16.92 6.86
C SER A 41 1.57 -16.56 7.30
N SER A 42 1.84 -16.70 8.61
CA SER A 42 3.20 -16.55 9.12
C SER A 42 4.15 -17.57 8.49
N SER A 43 3.72 -18.81 8.19
CA SER A 43 4.59 -19.79 7.52
C SER A 43 4.96 -19.35 6.11
N ASP A 44 3.98 -18.86 5.35
CA ASP A 44 4.22 -18.37 3.98
C ASP A 44 5.25 -17.24 3.98
N LEU A 45 5.22 -16.34 4.96
CA LEU A 45 6.21 -15.27 5.11
C LEU A 45 7.64 -15.80 5.29
N TYR A 46 7.83 -16.88 6.03
CA TYR A 46 9.14 -17.51 6.19
C TYR A 46 9.54 -18.34 4.97
N ASP A 47 8.58 -18.92 4.27
CA ASP A 47 8.85 -19.61 3.00
C ASP A 47 9.32 -18.62 1.94
N MET A 48 8.69 -17.44 1.86
CA MET A 48 9.16 -16.30 1.06
C MET A 48 10.59 -15.90 1.46
N ALA A 49 10.85 -15.69 2.76
CA ALA A 49 12.17 -15.30 3.26
C ALA A 49 13.27 -16.33 2.92
N GLY A 50 12.92 -17.62 2.95
CA GLY A 50 13.79 -18.71 2.51
C GLY A 50 14.04 -18.67 1.01
N ALA A 51 12.98 -18.56 0.21
CA ALA A 51 13.04 -18.53 -1.26
C ALA A 51 13.83 -17.34 -1.81
N TYR A 52 13.81 -16.19 -1.13
CA TYR A 52 14.58 -15.01 -1.52
C TYR A 52 16.10 -15.19 -1.37
N GLY A 53 16.55 -16.09 -0.49
CA GLY A 53 17.97 -16.18 -0.12
C GLY A 53 18.49 -14.89 0.55
N ALA A 54 19.79 -14.86 0.84
CA ALA A 54 20.40 -13.72 1.56
C ALA A 54 20.34 -12.42 0.74
N ASP A 55 20.66 -12.48 -0.55
CA ASP A 55 20.69 -11.30 -1.42
C ASP A 55 19.28 -10.76 -1.71
N GLY A 56 18.31 -11.64 -1.95
CA GLY A 56 16.91 -11.24 -2.15
C GLY A 56 16.32 -10.60 -0.90
N ARG A 57 16.59 -11.14 0.30
CA ARG A 57 16.15 -10.49 1.56
C ARG A 57 16.80 -9.12 1.76
N ARG A 58 18.08 -8.96 1.43
CA ARG A 58 18.77 -7.66 1.51
C ARG A 58 18.18 -6.65 0.53
N TYR A 59 17.88 -7.08 -0.70
CA TYR A 59 17.16 -6.27 -1.68
C TYR A 59 15.78 -5.87 -1.16
N TYR A 60 15.01 -6.83 -0.65
CA TYR A 60 13.67 -6.62 -0.10
C TYR A 60 13.68 -5.55 1.00
N ILE A 61 14.57 -5.68 2.00
CA ILE A 61 14.66 -4.69 3.08
C ILE A 61 15.01 -3.32 2.51
N ARG A 62 15.97 -3.24 1.58
CA ARG A 62 16.35 -1.96 0.97
C ARG A 62 15.20 -1.32 0.20
N SER A 63 14.42 -2.08 -0.57
CA SER A 63 13.32 -1.53 -1.35
C SER A 63 12.24 -0.95 -0.44
N ARG A 64 11.94 -1.59 0.70
CA ARG A 64 10.96 -1.11 1.70
C ARG A 64 11.29 0.24 2.34
N PHE A 65 12.59 0.55 2.45
CA PHE A 65 13.06 1.81 3.03
C PHE A 65 13.60 2.81 1.99
N THR A 66 13.31 2.59 0.70
CA THR A 66 13.69 3.52 -0.37
C THR A 66 12.50 3.83 -1.24
N PHE A 67 12.27 3.04 -2.29
CA PHE A 67 11.13 3.16 -3.19
C PHE A 67 9.80 3.11 -2.43
N ASP A 68 9.66 2.14 -1.53
CA ASP A 68 8.38 1.80 -0.92
C ASP A 68 8.01 2.66 0.31
N ILE A 69 8.81 3.69 0.59
CA ILE A 69 8.37 4.83 1.42
C ILE A 69 7.57 5.81 0.57
N ILE A 70 7.98 6.01 -0.68
CA ILE A 70 7.41 7.04 -1.56
C ILE A 70 6.09 6.55 -2.15
N TRP A 71 5.98 5.26 -2.48
CA TRP A 71 4.76 4.67 -3.03
C TRP A 71 3.51 4.93 -2.16
N PRO A 72 3.51 4.60 -0.84
CA PRO A 72 2.35 4.89 0.00
C PRO A 72 2.03 6.37 0.11
N LEU A 73 3.05 7.23 0.18
CA LEU A 73 2.82 8.67 0.18
C LEU A 73 2.18 9.15 -1.13
N ALA A 74 2.57 8.60 -2.27
CA ALA A 74 2.00 8.94 -3.57
C ALA A 74 0.52 8.56 -3.67
N TYR A 75 0.15 7.30 -3.39
CA TYR A 75 -1.26 6.90 -3.44
C TYR A 75 -2.08 7.59 -2.33
N GLY A 76 -1.50 7.75 -1.13
CA GLY A 76 -2.17 8.35 0.02
C GLY A 76 -2.49 9.82 -0.24
N TRP A 77 -1.56 10.56 -0.84
CA TRP A 77 -1.77 11.96 -1.20
C TRP A 77 -2.80 12.14 -2.32
N PHE A 78 -2.77 11.27 -3.34
CA PHE A 78 -3.79 11.22 -4.38
C PHE A 78 -5.19 10.98 -3.79
N LEU A 79 -5.35 9.94 -2.97
CA LEU A 79 -6.64 9.60 -2.36
C LEU A 79 -7.12 10.71 -1.41
N TRP A 80 -6.24 11.24 -0.56
CA TRP A 80 -6.58 12.30 0.39
C TRP A 80 -7.05 13.58 -0.33
N THR A 81 -6.32 14.02 -1.35
CA THR A 81 -6.70 15.20 -2.13
C THR A 81 -7.97 14.97 -2.95
N GLY A 82 -8.16 13.77 -3.51
CA GLY A 82 -9.36 13.40 -4.23
C GLY A 82 -10.60 13.40 -3.34
N ILE A 83 -10.54 12.69 -2.21
CA ILE A 83 -11.64 12.65 -1.24
C ILE A 83 -11.95 14.07 -0.76
N THR A 84 -10.93 14.86 -0.42
CA THR A 84 -11.09 16.25 0.02
C THR A 84 -11.76 17.12 -1.04
N TYR A 85 -11.41 16.93 -2.31
CA TYR A 85 -11.95 17.70 -3.42
C TYR A 85 -13.42 17.34 -3.71
N PHE A 86 -13.75 16.04 -3.80
CA PHE A 86 -15.09 15.60 -4.18
C PHE A 86 -16.10 15.54 -3.03
N GLN A 87 -15.66 15.60 -1.77
CA GLN A 87 -16.59 15.69 -0.63
C GLN A 87 -17.19 17.09 -0.42
N GLN A 88 -16.78 18.09 -1.21
CA GLN A 88 -17.26 19.46 -1.08
C GLN A 88 -18.80 19.55 -1.19
N GLY A 89 -19.42 20.30 -0.28
CA GLY A 89 -20.88 20.45 -0.22
C GLY A 89 -21.62 19.25 0.37
N ILE A 90 -20.93 18.25 0.94
CA ILE A 90 -21.55 17.16 1.70
C ILE A 90 -21.52 17.53 3.19
N THR A 91 -22.70 17.56 3.82
CA THR A 91 -22.87 17.95 5.22
C THR A 91 -22.76 16.79 6.20
N ASN A 92 -22.84 15.53 5.73
CA ASN A 92 -22.73 14.34 6.55
C ASN A 92 -21.34 14.24 7.21
N ALA A 93 -21.30 14.16 8.55
CA ALA A 93 -20.06 14.13 9.31
C ALA A 93 -19.20 12.87 9.05
N HIS A 94 -19.81 11.71 8.80
CA HIS A 94 -19.07 10.48 8.51
C HIS A 94 -18.26 10.59 7.21
N VAL A 95 -18.81 11.29 6.21
CA VAL A 95 -18.10 11.53 4.94
C VAL A 95 -16.89 12.44 5.16
N LYS A 96 -17.00 13.44 6.04
CA LYS A 96 -15.87 14.33 6.38
C LYS A 96 -14.69 13.58 6.99
N TYR A 97 -14.94 12.52 7.75
CA TYR A 97 -13.89 11.68 8.33
C TYR A 97 -13.25 10.71 7.33
N ALA A 98 -13.81 10.54 6.12
CA ALA A 98 -13.25 9.64 5.12
C ALA A 98 -11.83 10.04 4.66
N VAL A 99 -11.43 11.30 4.85
CA VAL A 99 -10.06 11.77 4.60
C VAL A 99 -9.02 11.11 5.52
N LEU A 100 -9.44 10.46 6.60
CA LEU A 100 -8.54 9.72 7.49
C LEU A 100 -8.17 8.34 6.93
N LEU A 101 -8.97 7.79 6.01
CA LEU A 101 -8.73 6.45 5.43
C LEU A 101 -7.40 6.39 4.68
N PRO A 102 -7.04 7.34 3.80
CA PRO A 102 -5.74 7.31 3.13
C PRO A 102 -4.56 7.44 4.09
N LEU A 103 -4.71 8.20 5.19
CA LEU A 103 -3.67 8.33 6.21
C LEU A 103 -3.45 7.01 6.96
N LEU A 104 -4.55 6.30 7.28
CA LEU A 104 -4.49 4.98 7.88
C LEU A 104 -3.87 3.96 6.92
N ALA A 105 -4.19 4.00 5.62
CA ALA A 105 -3.58 3.13 4.62
C ALA A 105 -2.05 3.30 4.59
N VAL A 106 -1.56 4.55 4.52
CA VAL A 106 -0.13 4.87 4.55
C VAL A 106 0.53 4.35 5.82
N LEU A 107 -0.11 4.55 6.98
CA LEU A 107 0.42 4.06 8.25
C LEU A 107 0.55 2.53 8.26
N LEU A 108 -0.48 1.82 7.80
CA LEU A 108 -0.46 0.36 7.73
C LEU A 108 0.60 -0.16 6.76
N ASP A 109 0.82 0.53 5.64
CA ASP A 109 1.87 0.25 4.67
C ASP A 109 3.26 0.33 5.31
N LEU A 110 3.56 1.44 6.01
CA LEU A 110 4.84 1.61 6.70
C LEU A 110 5.03 0.61 7.84
N MET A 111 3.95 0.26 8.56
CA MET A 111 3.98 -0.77 9.60
C MET A 111 4.27 -2.16 9.05
N GLU A 112 3.63 -2.52 7.93
CA GLU A 112 3.92 -3.77 7.21
C GLU A 112 5.37 -3.79 6.76
N ASN A 113 5.82 -2.76 6.04
CA ASN A 113 7.16 -2.66 5.49
C ASN A 113 8.24 -2.81 6.58
N THR A 114 8.02 -2.18 7.73
CA THR A 114 8.92 -2.32 8.87
C THR A 114 8.89 -3.73 9.45
N SER A 115 7.70 -4.27 9.73
CA SER A 115 7.54 -5.58 10.37
C SER A 115 8.07 -6.73 9.50
N ALA A 116 7.74 -6.71 8.20
CA ALA A 116 8.24 -7.66 7.23
C ALA A 116 9.76 -7.59 7.12
N SER A 117 10.33 -6.38 7.06
CA SER A 117 11.79 -6.20 6.98
C SER A 117 12.52 -6.76 8.20
N VAL A 118 11.94 -6.63 9.41
CA VAL A 118 12.52 -7.25 10.62
C VAL A 118 12.51 -8.77 10.53
N VAL A 119 11.41 -9.38 10.05
CA VAL A 119 11.34 -10.83 9.82
C VAL A 119 12.38 -11.28 8.79
N MET A 120 12.54 -10.54 7.69
CA MET A 120 13.53 -10.82 6.66
C MET A 120 14.98 -10.68 7.17
N PHE A 121 15.22 -9.70 8.05
CA PHE A 121 16.55 -9.45 8.62
C PHE A 121 16.97 -10.56 9.59
N LEU A 122 16.05 -11.03 10.43
CA LEU A 122 16.34 -12.03 11.46
C LEU A 122 16.26 -13.47 10.96
N TYR A 123 15.71 -13.71 9.76
CA TYR A 123 15.69 -15.04 9.15
C TYR A 123 17.08 -15.71 9.14
N PRO A 124 17.24 -16.97 9.61
CA PRO A 124 16.19 -17.97 9.85
C PRO A 124 15.57 -17.95 11.27
N ASP A 125 16.02 -17.06 12.14
CA ASP A 125 15.46 -16.94 13.49
C ASP A 125 14.00 -16.49 13.42
N ARG A 126 13.16 -17.07 14.28
CA ARG A 126 11.74 -16.79 14.31
C ARG A 126 11.44 -15.59 15.20
N VAL A 127 10.56 -14.72 14.71
CA VAL A 127 10.02 -13.55 15.43
C VAL A 127 8.49 -13.67 15.47
N PRO A 128 7.93 -14.55 16.32
CA PRO A 128 6.52 -14.96 16.21
C PRO A 128 5.54 -13.80 16.22
N VAL A 129 5.74 -12.82 17.11
CA VAL A 129 4.85 -11.66 17.23
C VAL A 129 4.76 -10.90 15.91
N LEU A 130 5.89 -10.58 15.28
CA LEU A 130 5.89 -9.83 14.04
C LEU A 130 5.42 -10.68 12.87
N SER A 131 5.82 -11.95 12.78
CA SER A 131 5.45 -12.80 11.65
C SER A 131 3.96 -13.16 11.61
N HIS A 132 3.26 -13.13 12.75
CA HIS A 132 1.79 -13.17 12.79
C HIS A 132 1.13 -11.81 12.54
N LEU A 133 1.80 -10.71 12.89
CA LEU A 133 1.29 -9.36 12.68
C LEU A 133 1.32 -8.94 11.21
N VAL A 134 2.40 -9.25 10.47
CA VAL A 134 2.56 -8.77 9.07
C VAL A 134 1.35 -9.12 8.21
N PRO A 135 0.85 -10.38 8.16
CA PRO A 135 -0.29 -10.69 7.29
C PRO A 135 -1.59 -9.97 7.69
N ILE A 136 -1.81 -9.74 8.99
CA ILE A 136 -2.97 -8.98 9.48
C ILE A 136 -2.88 -7.52 9.02
N VAL A 137 -1.69 -6.92 9.13
CA VAL A 137 -1.44 -5.54 8.69
C VAL A 137 -1.55 -5.44 7.17
N THR A 138 -0.98 -6.38 6.41
CA THR A 138 -1.12 -6.42 4.94
C THR A 138 -2.60 -6.48 4.52
N PHE A 139 -3.37 -7.39 5.12
CA PHE A 139 -4.80 -7.51 4.83
C PHE A 139 -5.55 -6.21 5.18
N GLY A 140 -5.33 -5.68 6.39
CA GLY A 140 -5.94 -4.43 6.84
C GLY A 140 -5.60 -3.26 5.92
N LYS A 141 -4.34 -3.15 5.50
CA LYS A 141 -3.87 -2.16 4.53
C LYS A 141 -4.67 -2.23 3.24
N TRP A 142 -4.74 -3.41 2.61
CA TRP A 142 -5.45 -3.57 1.34
C TRP A 142 -6.95 -3.28 1.47
N VAL A 143 -7.58 -3.67 2.58
CA VAL A 143 -8.98 -3.31 2.87
C VAL A 143 -9.13 -1.79 2.95
N VAL A 144 -8.29 -1.09 3.72
CA VAL A 144 -8.38 0.37 3.87
C VAL A 144 -8.10 1.10 2.56
N ILE A 145 -7.14 0.62 1.75
CA ILE A 145 -6.90 1.14 0.39
C ILE A 145 -8.15 0.96 -0.47
N GLY A 146 -8.71 -0.25 -0.52
CA GLY A 146 -9.91 -0.55 -1.33
C GLY A 146 -11.13 0.28 -0.92
N VAL A 147 -11.35 0.46 0.39
CA VAL A 147 -12.40 1.34 0.91
C VAL A 147 -12.14 2.80 0.52
N SER A 148 -10.89 3.27 0.57
CA SER A 148 -10.54 4.64 0.18
C SER A 148 -10.86 4.91 -1.31
N PHE A 149 -10.51 3.98 -2.20
CA PHE A 149 -10.87 4.07 -3.62
C PHE A 149 -12.38 4.01 -3.84
N THR A 150 -13.08 3.14 -3.11
CA THR A 150 -14.54 3.02 -3.18
C THR A 150 -15.22 4.33 -2.78
N VAL A 151 -14.79 4.94 -1.67
CA VAL A 151 -15.31 6.23 -1.22
C VAL A 151 -15.04 7.32 -2.26
N LEU A 152 -13.82 7.41 -2.79
CA LEU A 152 -13.49 8.38 -3.84
C LEU A 152 -14.40 8.21 -5.08
N GLY A 153 -14.61 6.97 -5.53
CA GLY A 153 -15.50 6.67 -6.66
C GLY A 153 -16.95 7.10 -6.41
N LEU A 154 -17.49 6.78 -5.24
CA LEU A 154 -18.85 7.20 -4.85
C LEU A 154 -18.99 8.73 -4.77
N LEU A 155 -17.99 9.43 -4.26
CA LEU A 155 -17.96 10.89 -4.21
C LEU A 155 -17.94 11.50 -5.62
N ILE A 156 -17.13 10.96 -6.53
CA ILE A 156 -17.10 11.40 -7.93
C ILE A 156 -18.47 11.21 -8.57
N LEU A 157 -19.08 10.02 -8.43
CA LEU A 157 -20.40 9.74 -8.99
C LEU A 157 -21.48 10.69 -8.44
N ALA A 158 -21.46 10.96 -7.12
CA ALA A 158 -22.40 11.88 -6.50
C ALA A 158 -22.24 13.32 -7.04
N GLN A 159 -21.01 13.78 -7.27
CA GLN A 159 -20.76 15.11 -7.84
C GLN A 159 -21.13 15.20 -9.32
N LEU A 160 -20.92 14.13 -10.10
CA LEU A 160 -21.36 14.07 -11.48
C LEU A 160 -22.89 14.08 -11.60
N TRP A 161 -23.58 13.31 -10.74
CA TRP A 161 -25.03 13.29 -10.68
C TRP A 161 -25.62 14.69 -10.42
N LYS A 162 -25.08 15.42 -9.44
CA LYS A 162 -25.49 16.80 -9.13
C LYS A 162 -25.31 17.79 -10.29
N ARG A 163 -24.44 17.50 -11.26
CA ARG A 163 -24.21 18.38 -12.42
C ARG A 163 -25.19 18.14 -13.56
N ILE A 164 -25.83 16.97 -13.60
CA ILE A 164 -26.75 16.58 -14.67
C ILE A 164 -28.22 16.59 -14.24
N SER A 165 -28.50 16.62 -12.92
CA SER A 165 -29.82 16.82 -12.33
C SER A 165 -30.13 18.29 -12.10
#